data_AF-A0A3S3FVT0-F1
#
_entry.id   AF-A0A3S3FVT0-F1
#
_cell.length_a   1.000
_cell.length_b   1.000
_cell.length_c   1.000
_cell.angle_alpha   90.00
_cell.angle_beta   90.00
_cell.angle_gamma   90.00
#
_symmetry.space_group_name_H-M   'P 1'
#
loop_
_entity.id
_entity.type
_entity.pdbx_description
1 polymer ?
#
loop_
_entity_poly.entity_id
_entity_poly.type
_entity_poly.pdbx_seq_one_letter_code
_entity_poly.pdbx_strand_id
1 'polypeptide(L)'
;MPLVRAPTLVIFGADGRYVPASAFDGTFREVDNVSSVVALPGAGHFIHHQAAAFVTQQIEAWVAQPPSTFRHLACGRRSSTYAPFAGR
;
A
#
# COMPACT_ATOMS: atom_id res chain seq x y z
N MET A 1 -7.98 -9.60 17.38
CA MET A 1 -6.90 -10.37 16.72
C MET A 1 -5.58 -9.69 17.04
N PRO A 2 -4.43 -10.38 17.02
CA PRO A 2 -3.14 -9.71 17.20
C PRO A 2 -2.86 -8.74 16.05
N LEU A 3 -2.14 -7.64 16.33
CA LEU A 3 -1.69 -6.69 15.31
C LEU A 3 -0.67 -7.33 14.36
N VAL A 4 -0.72 -6.92 13.10
CA VAL A 4 0.24 -7.37 12.07
C VAL A 4 1.59 -6.69 12.33
N ARG A 5 2.63 -7.49 12.59
CA ARG A 5 3.98 -6.99 12.85
C ARG A 5 4.87 -6.90 11.60
N ALA A 6 4.42 -7.43 10.47
CA ALA A 6 5.16 -7.32 9.21
C ALA A 6 4.95 -5.94 8.58
N PRO A 7 5.98 -5.32 7.97
CA PRO A 7 5.79 -4.16 7.11
C PRO A 7 4.77 -4.51 6.02
N THR A 8 3.75 -3.68 5.84
CA THR A 8 2.61 -4.00 4.98
C THR A 8 2.42 -2.96 3.88
N LEU A 9 2.46 -3.42 2.62
CA LEU A 9 2.06 -2.63 1.46
C LEU A 9 0.66 -3.06 1.02
N VAL A 10 -0.27 -2.11 0.95
CA VAL A 10 -1.61 -2.32 0.40
C VAL A 10 -1.70 -1.62 -0.94
N ILE A 11 -2.09 -2.36 -1.98
CA ILE A 11 -2.32 -1.82 -3.32
C ILE A 11 -3.73 -2.18 -3.76
N PHE A 12 -4.53 -1.21 -4.19
CA PHE A 12 -5.91 -1.46 -4.63
C PHE A 12 -6.35 -0.54 -5.77
N GLY A 13 -7.34 -0.98 -6.55
CA GLY A 13 -7.95 -0.16 -7.59
C GLY A 13 -9.07 0.69 -7.01
N ALA A 14 -9.00 2.01 -7.24
CA ALA A 14 -9.95 2.97 -6.67
C ALA A 14 -11.37 2.81 -7.26
N ASP A 15 -11.48 2.23 -8.45
CA ASP A 15 -12.75 2.04 -9.17
C ASP A 15 -13.27 0.60 -9.01
N GLY A 16 -12.72 -0.14 -8.04
CA GLY A 16 -13.12 -1.50 -7.71
C GLY A 16 -14.55 -1.57 -7.18
N ARG A 17 -15.38 -2.46 -7.76
CA ARG A 17 -16.79 -2.63 -7.36
C ARG A 17 -17.00 -3.58 -6.18
N TYR A 18 -16.03 -4.46 -5.91
CA TYR A 18 -16.15 -5.48 -4.86
C TYR A 18 -15.68 -4.99 -3.49
N VAL A 19 -14.66 -4.15 -3.47
CA VAL A 19 -14.11 -3.55 -2.25
C VAL A 19 -13.99 -2.06 -2.50
N PRO A 20 -14.82 -1.22 -1.86
CA PRO A 20 -14.74 0.23 -2.05
C PRO A 20 -13.42 0.76 -1.47
N ALA A 21 -12.92 1.86 -2.03
CA ALA A 21 -11.68 2.50 -1.56
C ALA A 21 -11.70 2.79 -0.04
N SER A 22 -12.86 3.17 0.51
CA SER A 22 -13.04 3.44 1.94
C SER A 22 -12.84 2.23 2.84
N ALA A 23 -12.88 1.01 2.31
CA ALA A 23 -12.58 -0.20 3.09
C ALA A 23 -11.11 -0.27 3.51
N PHE A 24 -10.23 0.49 2.84
CA PHE A 24 -8.81 0.57 3.19
C PHE A 24 -8.52 1.69 4.20
N ASP A 25 -9.49 2.56 4.49
CA ASP A 25 -9.34 3.66 5.44
C ASP A 25 -9.10 3.11 6.86
N GLY A 26 -8.03 3.57 7.50
CA GLY A 26 -7.72 3.19 8.87
C GLY A 26 -7.13 1.79 9.04
N THR A 27 -6.97 1.00 7.98
CA THR A 27 -6.37 -0.35 8.05
C THR A 27 -4.95 -0.36 8.60
N PHE A 28 -4.21 0.75 8.45
CA PHE A 28 -2.91 0.95 9.06
C PHE A 28 -2.91 0.82 10.60
N ARG A 29 -4.06 1.01 11.27
CA ARG A 29 -4.18 0.86 12.73
C ARG A 29 -4.05 -0.60 13.18
N GLU A 30 -4.27 -1.54 12.26
CA GLU A 30 -4.13 -2.98 12.51
C GLU A 30 -2.69 -3.48 12.29
N VAL A 31 -1.77 -2.59 11.88
CA VAL A 31 -0.37 -2.90 11.61
C VAL A 31 0.52 -2.23 12.68
N ASP A 32 1.16 -3.04 13.51
CA ASP A 32 2.18 -2.62 14.48
C ASP A 32 3.57 -2.58 13.82
N ASN A 33 3.63 -1.91 12.66
CA ASN A 33 4.82 -1.66 11.86
C ASN A 33 4.50 -0.59 10.79
N VAL A 34 5.44 -0.35 9.88
CA VAL A 34 5.23 0.52 8.71
C VAL A 34 4.14 -0.06 7.81
N SER A 35 3.21 0.82 7.44
CA SER A 35 2.14 0.54 6.48
C SER A 35 2.20 1.60 5.38
N SER A 36 2.06 1.16 4.14
CA SER A 36 1.87 2.03 2.97
C SER A 36 0.62 1.61 2.21
N VAL A 37 -0.12 2.58 1.70
CA VAL A 37 -1.38 2.37 0.99
C VAL A 37 -1.31 3.10 -0.35
N VAL A 38 -1.47 2.36 -1.44
CA VAL A 38 -1.41 2.86 -2.82
C VAL A 38 -2.74 2.58 -3.51
N ALA A 39 -3.45 3.66 -3.85
CA ALA A 39 -4.66 3.60 -4.65
C ALA A 39 -4.30 3.79 -6.14
N LEU A 40 -4.92 3.01 -7.02
CA LEU A 40 -4.79 3.15 -8.47
C LEU A 40 -6.10 3.70 -9.06
N PRO A 41 -6.19 5.01 -9.35
CA PRO A 41 -7.29 5.59 -10.10
C PRO A 41 -7.39 4.95 -11.49
N GLY A 42 -8.60 4.69 -11.99
CA GLY A 42 -8.82 4.06 -13.29
C GLY A 42 -8.72 2.53 -13.27
N ALA A 43 -8.29 1.92 -12.17
CA ALA A 43 -8.19 0.48 -12.02
C ALA A 43 -9.32 -0.09 -11.14
N GLY A 44 -9.83 -1.25 -11.55
CA GLY A 44 -10.81 -2.03 -10.81
C GLY A 44 -10.17 -3.05 -9.87
N HIS A 45 -10.87 -4.16 -9.62
CA HIS A 45 -10.40 -5.16 -8.65
C HIS A 45 -9.15 -5.93 -9.12
N PHE A 46 -9.01 -6.15 -10.42
CA PHE A 46 -7.92 -6.93 -11.02
C PHE A 46 -6.72 -6.05 -11.42
N ILE A 47 -6.18 -5.29 -10.45
CA ILE A 47 -5.07 -4.34 -10.69
C ILE A 47 -3.83 -4.99 -11.30
N HIS A 48 -3.58 -6.27 -10.99
CA HIS A 48 -2.44 -7.02 -11.51
C HIS A 48 -2.60 -7.41 -12.99
N HIS A 49 -3.82 -7.36 -13.54
CA HIS A 49 -4.06 -7.51 -14.97
C HIS A 49 -4.10 -6.15 -15.68
N GLN A 50 -4.74 -5.15 -15.07
CA GLN A 50 -4.98 -3.85 -15.70
C GLN A 50 -3.76 -2.92 -15.66
N ALA A 51 -2.97 -2.99 -14.58
CA ALA A 51 -1.83 -2.11 -14.33
C ALA A 51 -0.60 -2.93 -13.89
N ALA A 52 -0.42 -4.11 -14.50
CA ALA A 52 0.59 -5.11 -14.11
C ALA A 52 1.99 -4.50 -13.89
N ALA A 53 2.49 -3.73 -14.88
CA ALA A 53 3.82 -3.13 -14.81
C ALA A 53 3.98 -2.17 -13.62
N PHE A 54 2.96 -1.34 -13.35
CA PHE A 54 2.99 -0.42 -12.21
C PHE A 54 2.92 -1.18 -10.88
N VAL A 55 2.03 -2.17 -10.77
CA VAL A 55 1.92 -3.00 -9.56
C VAL A 55 3.23 -3.72 -9.28
N THR A 56 3.86 -4.31 -10.29
CA THR A 56 5.19 -4.94 -10.18
C THR A 56 6.23 -3.94 -9.68
N GLN A 57 6.29 -2.75 -10.28
CA GLN A 57 7.23 -1.71 -9.86
C GLN A 57 7.05 -1.30 -8.38
N GLN A 58 5.81 -1.18 -7.90
CA GLN A 58 5.54 -0.88 -6.49
C GLN A 58 6.02 -2.01 -5.56
N ILE A 59 5.80 -3.27 -5.95
CA ILE A 59 6.25 -4.43 -5.18
C ILE A 59 7.77 -4.50 -5.14
N GLU A 60 8.44 -4.35 -6.29
CA GLU A 60 9.90 -4.33 -6.39
C GLU A 60 10.50 -3.21 -5.54
N ALA A 61 9.97 -1.99 -5.65
CA ALA A 61 10.41 -0.85 -4.86
C ALA A 61 10.26 -1.08 -3.35
N TRP A 62 9.16 -1.71 -2.92
CA TRP A 62 8.91 -2.05 -1.52
C TRP A 62 9.88 -3.11 -0.99
N VAL A 63 10.08 -4.20 -1.74
CA VAL A 63 10.94 -5.32 -1.35
C VAL A 63 12.42 -4.92 -1.38
N ALA A 64 12.82 -4.02 -2.26
CA ALA A 64 14.19 -3.52 -2.34
C ALA A 64 14.58 -2.62 -1.15
N GLN A 65 13.62 -2.16 -0.33
CA GLN A 65 13.93 -1.33 0.84
C GLN A 65 14.71 -2.15 1.88
N PRO A 66 15.84 -1.63 2.41
CA PRO A 66 16.59 -2.35 3.43
C PRO A 66 15.75 -2.45 4.72
N PRO A 67 15.90 -3.53 5.52
CA PRO A 67 15.13 -3.73 6.76
C PRO A 67 15.23 -2.57 7.76
N SER A 68 16.31 -1.79 7.72
CA SER A 68 16.50 -0.59 8.53
C SER A 68 15.50 0.53 8.23
N THR A 69 15.02 0.61 6.99
CA THR A 69 13.99 1.59 6.55
C THR A 69 12.72 1.45 7.37
N PHE A 70 12.36 0.22 7.75
CA PHE A 70 11.16 -0.06 8.55
C PHE A 70 11.37 0.14 10.06
N ARG A 71 12.62 0.05 10.55
CA ARG A 71 12.95 0.24 11.98
C ARG A 71 12.91 1.70 12.43
N HIS A 72 13.27 2.64 11.56
CA HIS A 72 13.29 4.07 11.90
C HIS A 72 11.90 4.72 12.00
N LEU A 73 10.87 4.13 11.38
CA LEU A 73 9.52 4.68 11.37
C LEU A 73 8.65 4.14 12.52
N ALA A 74 9.02 3.01 13.13
CA ALA A 74 8.39 2.49 14.35
C ALA A 74 8.67 3.37 15.58
N CYS A 75 9.81 4.08 15.59
CA CYS A 75 10.14 5.08 16.60
C CYS A 75 9.64 6.47 16.17
N GLY A 76 8.32 6.69 16.23
CA GLY A 76 7.79 8.04 16.49
C GLY A 76 7.33 8.92 15.32
N ARG A 77 7.21 8.45 14.06
CA ARG A 77 6.51 9.24 13.01
C ARG A 77 5.61 8.38 12.14
N ARG A 78 4.30 8.47 12.42
CA ARG A 78 3.23 8.03 11.52
C ARG A 78 3.20 8.97 10.31
N SER A 79 3.89 8.63 9.22
CA SER A 79 3.73 9.31 7.93
C SER A 79 3.03 8.39 6.94
N SER A 80 1.80 8.76 6.56
CA SER A 80 1.10 8.19 5.41
C SER A 80 1.55 8.96 4.17
N THR A 81 2.26 8.30 3.26
CA THR A 81 2.68 8.91 1.99
C THR A 81 1.76 8.39 0.90
N TYR A 82 0.82 9.22 0.45
CA TYR A 82 0.02 8.96 -0.74
C TYR A 82 0.86 9.30 -1.98
N ALA A 83 1.15 8.31 -2.83
CA ALA A 83 1.77 8.54 -4.14
C ALA A 83 0.69 8.42 -5.24
N PRO A 84 0.37 9.50 -5.98
CA PRO A 84 -0.57 9.41 -7.10
C PRO A 84 0.05 8.72 -8.32
N PHE A 85 -0.73 7.88 -8.99
CA PHE A 85 -0.40 7.33 -10.30
C PHE A 85 -0.52 8.44 -11.36
N ALA A 86 0.59 8.82 -12.00
CA ALA A 86 0.60 9.70 -13.16
C ALA A 86 0.61 8.84 -14.43
N GLY A 87 -0.55 8.68 -15.06
CA GLY A 87 -0.69 7.96 -16.32
C GLY A 87 0.02 8.67 -17.47
N ARG A 88 0.72 7.90 -18.29
CA ARG A 88 0.99 8.22 -19.70
C ARG A 88 0.18 7.28 -20.56
#